data_AF-A0A822MRA9-F1
#
_entry.id   AF-A0A822MRA9-F1
#
_cell.length_a   1.000
_cell.length_b   1.000
_cell.length_c   1.000
_cell.angle_alpha   90.00
_cell.angle_beta   90.00
_cell.angle_gamma   90.00
#
_symmetry.space_group_name_H-M   'P 1'
#
loop_
_entity.id
_entity.type
_entity.pdbx_description
1 polymer ?
#
loop_
_entity_poly.entity_id
_entity_poly.type
_entity_poly.pdbx_seq_one_letter_code
_entity_poly.pdbx_strand_id
1 'polypeptide(L)'
;MDIFSRKIVGAEVFQQELGEHAADLLQRTTWKEKCVNKGLVLHSDNGAPMRSYTMLAKMNDLGVMSSYSRPRVSNDNPYSESLFKTVKCIPSWPVAGFRSIEEARKWVGDFTYWYNFEHKHSGIKYVTPQQRHTGEDHHILEQRKLVYRKAQATSPGRWSGQTRDWSFIDEVFLNPENKAA
;
A
#
# COMPACT_ATOMS: atom_id res chain seq x y z
N MET A 1 -4.27 -0.55 -3.36
CA MET A 1 -2.87 -0.81 -2.92
C MET A 1 -2.77 -2.25 -2.46
N ASP A 2 -1.59 -2.87 -2.57
CA ASP A 2 -1.33 -4.14 -1.90
C ASP A 2 -1.03 -3.87 -0.42
N ILE A 3 -1.81 -4.47 0.49
CA ILE A 3 -1.64 -4.24 1.91
C ILE A 3 -0.38 -4.93 2.43
N PHE A 4 0.03 -6.06 1.86
CA PHE A 4 1.19 -6.80 2.37
C PHE A 4 2.48 -6.02 2.16
N SER A 5 2.70 -5.55 0.93
CA SER A 5 3.89 -4.77 0.58
C SER A 5 3.78 -3.27 0.76
N ARG A 6 2.56 -2.75 0.99
CA ARG A 6 2.20 -1.33 0.91
C ARG A 6 2.21 -0.77 -0.51
N LYS A 7 2.60 -1.54 -1.53
CA LYS A 7 2.79 -1.04 -2.90
C LYS A 7 1.50 -0.46 -3.49
N ILE A 8 1.62 0.71 -4.10
CA ILE A 8 0.59 1.23 -5.00
C ILE A 8 0.68 0.42 -6.30
N VAL A 9 -0.21 -0.55 -6.46
CA VAL A 9 -0.27 -1.46 -7.62
C VAL A 9 -0.88 -0.80 -8.87
N GLY A 10 -1.78 0.16 -8.66
CA GLY A 10 -2.40 0.97 -9.71
C GLY A 10 -2.92 2.28 -9.15
N ALA A 11 -2.81 3.35 -9.93
CA ALA A 11 -3.30 4.69 -9.61
C ALA A 11 -3.57 5.44 -10.92
N GLU A 12 -4.74 6.07 -11.01
CA GLU A 12 -5.15 6.84 -12.19
C GLU A 12 -6.00 8.05 -11.75
N VAL A 13 -6.02 9.08 -12.60
CA VAL A 13 -6.70 10.34 -12.31
C VAL A 13 -7.67 10.68 -13.45
N PHE A 14 -8.91 10.93 -13.06
CA PHE A 14 -10.03 11.27 -13.94
C PHE A 14 -10.70 12.57 -13.49
N GLN A 15 -11.42 13.23 -14.40
CA GLN A 15 -12.16 14.46 -14.08
C GLN A 15 -13.42 14.18 -13.24
N GLN A 16 -13.92 12.94 -13.28
CA GLN A 16 -15.15 12.53 -12.62
C GLN A 16 -14.99 11.16 -11.97
N GLU A 17 -15.77 10.93 -10.93
CA GLU A 17 -15.77 9.69 -10.16
C GLU A 17 -16.80 8.73 -10.74
N LEU A 18 -16.38 7.82 -11.64
CA LEU A 18 -17.26 6.88 -12.34
C LEU A 18 -16.90 5.42 -12.05
N GLY A 19 -17.93 4.57 -11.97
CA GLY A 19 -17.76 3.12 -11.78
C GLY A 19 -16.98 2.44 -12.90
N GLU A 20 -17.14 2.93 -14.15
CA GLU A 20 -16.38 2.46 -15.32
C GLU A 20 -14.88 2.69 -15.16
N HIS A 21 -14.48 3.88 -14.69
CA HIS A 21 -13.08 4.20 -14.45
C HIS A 21 -12.47 3.31 -13.35
N ALA A 22 -13.23 3.03 -12.28
CA ALA A 22 -12.79 2.11 -11.24
C ALA A 22 -12.63 0.67 -11.75
N ALA A 23 -13.59 0.20 -12.57
CA ALA A 23 -13.55 -1.12 -13.19
C ALA A 23 -12.34 -1.28 -14.13
N ASP A 24 -12.10 -0.28 -14.96
CA ASP A 24 -10.97 -0.23 -15.89
C ASP A 24 -9.62 -0.23 -15.17
N LEU A 25 -9.50 0.57 -14.11
CA LEU A 25 -8.33 0.60 -13.25
C LEU A 25 -8.08 -0.78 -12.62
N LEU A 26 -9.12 -1.42 -12.09
CA LEU A 26 -9.01 -2.77 -11.51
C LEU A 26 -8.52 -3.78 -12.56
N GLN A 27 -9.08 -3.76 -13.77
CA GLN A 27 -8.68 -4.64 -14.86
C GLN A 27 -7.22 -4.43 -15.24
N ARG A 28 -6.79 -3.20 -15.50
CA ARG A 28 -5.39 -2.91 -15.83
C ARG A 28 -4.44 -3.30 -14.72
N THR A 29 -4.82 -3.04 -13.47
CA THR A 29 -4.01 -3.38 -12.29
C THR A 29 -3.84 -4.90 -12.15
N THR A 30 -4.93 -5.66 -12.25
CA THR A 30 -4.87 -7.13 -12.11
C THR A 30 -4.09 -7.79 -13.24
N TRP A 31 -4.15 -7.25 -14.46
CA TRP A 31 -3.34 -7.70 -15.58
C TRP A 31 -1.86 -7.41 -15.37
N LYS A 32 -1.53 -6.18 -14.96
CA LYS A 32 -0.15 -5.76 -14.69
C LYS A 32 0.50 -6.60 -13.60
N GLU A 33 -0.23 -6.88 -12.52
CA GLU A 33 0.22 -7.69 -11.39
C GLU A 33 0.03 -9.20 -11.63
N LYS A 34 -0.45 -9.61 -12.81
CA LYS A 34 -0.65 -11.02 -13.23
C LYS A 34 -1.46 -11.85 -12.23
N CYS A 35 -2.50 -11.26 -11.66
CA CYS A 35 -3.23 -11.80 -10.52
C CYS A 35 -4.73 -12.06 -10.78
N VAL A 36 -5.13 -12.15 -12.05
CA VAL A 36 -6.48 -12.59 -12.46
C VAL A 36 -6.76 -14.01 -11.96
N ASN A 37 -7.96 -14.25 -11.42
CA ASN A 37 -8.39 -15.54 -10.87
C ASN A 37 -7.45 -16.13 -9.81
N LYS A 38 -6.81 -15.28 -9.00
CA LYS A 38 -5.93 -15.69 -7.89
C LYS A 38 -6.60 -15.63 -6.51
N GLY A 39 -7.93 -15.50 -6.44
CA GLY A 39 -8.66 -15.43 -5.18
C GLY A 39 -8.39 -14.14 -4.39
N LEU A 40 -8.22 -13.02 -5.11
CA LEU A 40 -7.95 -11.73 -4.48
C LEU A 40 -9.18 -11.20 -3.76
N VAL A 41 -8.94 -10.45 -2.68
CA VAL A 41 -9.96 -9.63 -2.01
C VAL A 41 -9.65 -8.17 -2.27
N LEU A 42 -10.61 -7.44 -2.83
CA LEU A 42 -10.56 -5.98 -2.89
C LEU A 42 -11.38 -5.44 -1.70
N HIS A 43 -10.69 -4.85 -0.73
CA HIS A 43 -11.36 -4.09 0.33
C HIS A 43 -11.51 -2.62 -0.05
N SER A 44 -12.72 -2.09 0.00
CA SER A 44 -13.01 -0.68 -0.29
C SER A 44 -13.90 -0.05 0.77
N ASP A 45 -13.96 1.28 0.77
CA ASP A 45 -15.02 2.00 1.47
C ASP A 45 -16.38 1.83 0.76
N ASN A 46 -17.40 2.48 1.30
CA ASN A 46 -18.76 2.45 0.75
C ASN A 46 -19.01 3.50 -0.34
N GLY A 47 -17.97 3.99 -1.02
CA GLY A 47 -18.09 4.97 -2.10
C GLY A 47 -18.97 4.49 -3.26
N ALA A 48 -19.68 5.42 -3.90
CA ALA A 48 -20.64 5.10 -4.97
C ALA A 48 -20.01 4.33 -6.15
N PRO A 49 -18.80 4.65 -6.65
CA PRO A 49 -18.19 3.88 -7.74
C PRO A 49 -17.82 2.46 -7.33
N MET A 50 -17.34 2.27 -6.10
CA MET A 50 -16.94 0.96 -5.56
C MET A 50 -18.13 0.01 -5.36
N ARG A 51 -19.34 0.58 -5.27
CA ARG A 51 -20.61 -0.14 -5.18
C ARG A 51 -21.39 -0.19 -6.50
N SER A 52 -20.84 0.38 -7.57
CA SER A 52 -21.51 0.41 -8.87
C SER A 52 -21.65 -1.00 -9.46
N TYR A 53 -22.72 -1.20 -10.24
CA TYR A 53 -22.94 -2.48 -10.94
C TYR A 53 -21.77 -2.84 -11.86
N THR A 54 -21.25 -1.87 -12.61
CA THR A 54 -20.11 -2.05 -13.52
C THR A 54 -18.86 -2.55 -12.78
N MET A 55 -18.56 -1.96 -11.62
CA MET A 55 -17.42 -2.37 -10.80
C MET A 55 -17.60 -3.79 -10.25
N LEU A 56 -18.81 -4.13 -9.77
CA LEU A 56 -19.12 -5.46 -9.26
C LEU A 56 -19.06 -6.53 -10.35
N ALA A 57 -19.61 -6.27 -11.54
CA ALA A 57 -19.52 -7.18 -12.68
C ALA A 57 -18.05 -7.43 -13.05
N LYS A 58 -17.23 -6.37 -13.10
CA LYS A 58 -15.80 -6.49 -13.40
C LYS A 58 -15.04 -7.30 -12.35
N MET A 59 -15.35 -7.11 -11.06
CA MET A 59 -14.75 -7.90 -9.98
C MET A 59 -15.04 -9.40 -10.17
N ASN A 60 -16.29 -9.76 -10.50
CA ASN A 60 -16.65 -11.15 -10.78
C ASN A 60 -15.89 -11.72 -11.99
N ASP A 61 -15.81 -10.98 -13.10
CA ASP A 61 -15.10 -11.41 -14.31
C ASP A 61 -13.61 -11.69 -14.05
N LEU A 62 -12.99 -10.94 -13.13
CA LEU A 62 -11.57 -11.05 -12.79
C LEU A 62 -11.29 -12.07 -11.66
N GLY A 63 -12.33 -12.66 -11.07
CA GLY A 63 -12.22 -13.54 -9.91
C GLY A 63 -11.77 -12.81 -8.63
N VAL A 64 -12.19 -11.56 -8.46
CA VAL A 64 -11.91 -10.70 -7.30
C VAL A 64 -13.13 -10.67 -6.39
N MET A 65 -12.95 -10.98 -5.11
CA MET A 65 -13.99 -10.88 -4.08
C MET A 65 -14.06 -9.46 -3.52
N SER A 66 -15.26 -8.90 -3.42
CA SER A 66 -15.49 -7.59 -2.80
C SER A 66 -15.55 -7.71 -1.28
N SER A 67 -14.87 -6.81 -0.58
CA SER A 67 -15.00 -6.59 0.86
C SER A 67 -15.22 -5.09 1.11
N TYR A 68 -16.09 -4.73 2.04
CA TYR A 68 -16.45 -3.34 2.31
C TYR A 68 -16.24 -2.98 3.77
N SER A 69 -15.84 -1.73 4.03
CA SER A 69 -15.79 -1.19 5.39
C SER A 69 -17.17 -1.20 6.05
N ARG A 70 -17.23 -1.45 7.36
CA ARG A 70 -18.50 -1.47 8.11
C ARG A 70 -19.13 -0.07 8.12
N PRO A 71 -20.48 0.01 8.09
CA PRO A 71 -21.17 1.29 8.21
C PRO A 71 -20.77 2.02 9.50
N ARG A 72 -20.41 3.30 9.37
CA ARG A 72 -20.06 4.20 10.49
C ARG A 72 -18.77 3.82 11.25
N VAL A 73 -17.87 3.08 10.61
CA VAL A 73 -16.56 2.73 11.18
C VAL A 73 -15.44 3.31 10.30
N SER A 74 -14.83 4.39 10.75
CA SER A 74 -13.83 5.14 9.97
C SER A 74 -12.44 4.48 9.92
N ASN A 75 -12.17 3.52 10.81
CA ASN A 75 -10.85 2.88 10.93
C ASN A 75 -10.78 1.50 10.25
N ASP A 76 -11.75 1.13 9.42
CA ASP A 76 -11.77 -0.16 8.70
C ASP A 76 -10.87 -0.19 7.46
N ASN A 77 -10.33 0.97 7.03
CA ASN A 77 -9.39 1.08 5.91
C ASN A 77 -8.08 1.81 6.29
N PRO A 78 -7.38 1.37 7.36
CA PRO A 78 -6.29 2.14 7.96
C PRO A 78 -5.10 2.33 7.01
N TYR A 79 -4.88 1.39 6.09
CA TYR A 79 -3.76 1.44 5.15
C TYR A 79 -3.98 2.48 4.04
N SER A 80 -5.19 2.56 3.48
CA SER A 80 -5.50 3.59 2.49
C SER A 80 -5.51 4.97 3.14
N GLU A 81 -6.03 5.11 4.36
CA GLU A 81 -5.98 6.37 5.12
C GLU A 81 -4.54 6.83 5.38
N SER A 82 -3.66 5.90 5.79
CA SER A 82 -2.23 6.20 5.95
C SER A 82 -1.58 6.61 4.63
N LEU A 83 -1.93 5.99 3.51
CA LEU A 83 -1.44 6.36 2.19
C LEU A 83 -1.88 7.79 1.83
N PHE A 84 -3.17 8.11 1.97
CA PHE A 84 -3.69 9.46 1.69
C PHE A 84 -3.12 10.52 2.62
N LYS A 85 -2.80 10.18 3.87
CA LYS A 85 -2.04 11.06 4.76
C LYS A 85 -0.64 11.33 4.20
N THR A 86 0.08 10.30 3.77
CA THR A 86 1.40 10.47 3.13
C THR A 86 1.30 11.39 1.91
N VAL A 87 0.34 11.16 1.02
CA VAL A 87 0.08 11.99 -0.17
C VAL A 87 -0.04 13.48 0.20
N LYS A 88 -0.78 13.82 1.27
CA LYS A 88 -1.04 15.20 1.68
C LYS A 88 0.10 15.85 2.47
N CYS A 89 0.97 15.05 3.11
CA CYS A 89 2.01 15.54 4.01
C CYS A 89 3.42 15.59 3.38
N ILE A 90 3.60 15.10 2.15
CA ILE A 90 4.89 15.20 1.47
C ILE A 90 5.19 16.64 1.04
N PRO A 91 6.47 17.06 0.99
CA PRO A 91 6.83 18.41 0.58
C PRO A 91 6.40 18.79 -0.85
N SER A 92 6.28 17.81 -1.76
CA SER A 92 5.88 18.04 -3.14
C SER A 92 4.37 18.12 -3.35
N TRP A 93 3.55 18.05 -2.28
CA TRP A 93 2.10 18.21 -2.38
C TRP A 93 1.74 19.59 -2.94
N PRO A 94 0.93 19.68 -4.02
CA PRO A 94 0.62 20.95 -4.66
C PRO A 94 -0.49 21.67 -3.87
N VAL A 95 -0.08 22.49 -2.91
CA VAL A 95 -0.98 23.25 -2.02
C VAL A 95 -1.93 24.17 -2.81
N ALA A 96 -1.49 24.72 -3.94
CA ALA A 96 -2.30 25.57 -4.82
C ALA A 96 -3.24 24.78 -5.75
N GLY A 97 -3.24 23.45 -5.68
CA GLY A 97 -3.96 22.57 -6.60
C GLY A 97 -3.24 22.38 -7.94
N PHE A 98 -3.93 21.73 -8.89
CA PHE A 98 -3.45 21.44 -10.24
C PHE A 98 -4.13 22.35 -11.27
N ARG A 99 -3.39 22.81 -12.27
CA ARG A 99 -3.92 23.66 -13.35
C ARG A 99 -4.66 22.87 -14.42
N SER A 100 -4.32 21.59 -14.58
CA SER A 100 -4.98 20.68 -15.52
C SER A 100 -4.97 19.23 -15.03
N ILE A 101 -5.79 18.39 -15.66
CA ILE A 101 -5.84 16.96 -15.36
C ILE A 101 -4.52 16.26 -15.74
N GLU A 102 -3.81 16.75 -16.75
CA GLU A 102 -2.50 16.25 -17.18
C GLU A 102 -1.44 16.51 -16.11
N GLU A 103 -1.45 17.71 -15.48
CA GLU A 103 -0.55 18.03 -14.38
C GLU A 103 -0.82 17.10 -13.17
N ALA A 104 -2.10 16.88 -12.84
CA ALA A 104 -2.49 15.96 -11.78
C ALA A 104 -2.04 14.51 -12.08
N ARG A 105 -2.22 14.03 -13.31
CA ARG A 105 -1.77 12.70 -13.74
C ARG A 105 -0.26 12.56 -13.65
N LYS A 106 0.49 13.56 -14.12
CA LYS A 106 1.95 13.57 -14.03
C LYS A 106 2.39 13.49 -12.57
N TRP A 107 1.83 14.33 -11.71
CA TRP A 107 2.16 14.36 -10.30
C TRP A 107 1.84 13.04 -9.60
N VAL A 108 0.67 12.44 -9.85
CA VAL A 108 0.30 11.13 -9.29
C VAL A 108 1.25 10.03 -9.78
N GLY A 109 1.70 10.10 -11.03
CA GLY A 109 2.73 9.20 -11.57
C GLY A 109 4.05 9.34 -10.84
N ASP A 110 4.55 10.56 -10.70
CA ASP A 110 5.81 10.88 -9.99
C ASP A 110 5.73 10.45 -8.52
N PHE A 111 4.61 10.75 -7.85
CA PHE A 111 4.34 10.33 -6.48
C PHE A 111 4.34 8.80 -6.34
N THR A 112 3.64 8.11 -7.24
CA THR A 112 3.54 6.64 -7.20
C THR A 112 4.90 5.99 -7.37
N TYR A 113 5.74 6.54 -8.27
CA TYR A 113 7.11 6.08 -8.44
C TYR A 113 7.93 6.28 -7.17
N TRP A 114 7.96 7.51 -6.64
CA TRP A 114 8.68 7.82 -5.41
C TRP A 114 8.23 6.94 -4.23
N TYR A 115 6.92 6.78 -4.06
CA TYR A 115 6.34 5.99 -2.98
C TYR A 115 6.77 4.52 -3.07
N ASN A 116 6.71 3.93 -4.27
CA ASN A 116 7.02 2.51 -4.45
C ASN A 116 8.54 2.22 -4.42
N PHE A 117 9.37 3.10 -4.96
CA PHE A 117 10.78 2.81 -5.24
C PHE A 117 11.78 3.52 -4.33
N GLU A 118 11.38 4.59 -3.64
CA GLU A 118 12.30 5.41 -2.83
C GLU A 118 11.87 5.51 -1.35
N HIS A 119 10.57 5.67 -1.11
CA HIS A 119 10.03 5.84 0.24
C HIS A 119 10.16 4.55 1.07
N LYS A 120 10.84 4.63 2.22
CA LYS A 120 11.01 3.49 3.13
C LYS A 120 9.95 3.52 4.21
N HIS A 121 9.19 2.43 4.34
CA HIS A 121 8.07 2.36 5.27
C HIS A 121 8.45 1.69 6.59
N SER A 122 8.20 2.39 7.71
CA SER A 122 8.44 1.85 9.05
C SER A 122 7.62 0.57 9.32
N GLY A 123 6.38 0.51 8.83
CA GLY A 123 5.47 -0.65 9.00
C GLY A 123 5.92 -1.93 8.29
N ILE A 124 6.88 -1.85 7.37
CA ILE A 124 7.54 -3.00 6.71
C ILE A 124 9.05 -2.96 6.95
N LYS A 125 9.47 -2.51 8.14
CA LYS A 125 10.87 -2.52 8.56
C LYS A 125 11.80 -1.70 7.66
N TYR A 126 11.36 -0.52 7.21
CA TYR A 126 12.13 0.45 6.42
C TYR A 126 12.74 -0.13 5.13
N VAL A 127 12.02 -0.99 4.44
CA VAL A 127 12.26 -1.27 3.01
C VAL A 127 11.28 -0.47 2.16
N THR A 128 11.52 -0.38 0.87
CA THR A 128 10.57 0.24 -0.05
C THR A 128 9.41 -0.72 -0.35
N PRO A 129 8.22 -0.23 -0.71
CA PRO A 129 7.11 -1.10 -1.06
C PRO A 129 7.44 -2.06 -2.19
N GLN A 130 8.20 -1.60 -3.19
CA GLN A 130 8.68 -2.45 -4.27
C GLN A 130 9.59 -3.58 -3.76
N GLN A 131 10.56 -3.27 -2.90
CA GLN A 131 11.49 -4.28 -2.35
C GLN A 131 10.74 -5.38 -1.58
N ARG A 132 9.71 -5.00 -0.82
CA ARG A 132 8.85 -5.97 -0.15
C ARG A 132 8.02 -6.77 -1.14
N HIS A 133 7.50 -6.12 -2.18
CA HIS A 133 6.65 -6.76 -3.18
C HIS A 133 7.41 -7.77 -4.06
N THR A 134 8.70 -7.55 -4.31
CA THR A 134 9.56 -8.47 -5.07
C THR A 134 10.32 -9.49 -4.21
N GLY A 135 10.23 -9.39 -2.88
CA GLY A 135 10.93 -10.27 -1.94
C GLY A 135 12.41 -9.94 -1.72
N GLU A 136 12.90 -8.81 -2.26
CA GLU A 136 14.27 -8.33 -2.00
C GLU A 136 14.50 -7.98 -0.51
N ASP A 137 13.42 -7.69 0.21
CA ASP A 137 13.47 -7.31 1.61
C ASP A 137 14.06 -8.40 2.52
N HIS A 138 13.89 -9.68 2.20
CA HIS A 138 14.51 -10.78 2.94
C HIS A 138 16.03 -10.60 3.06
N HIS A 139 16.70 -10.33 1.95
CA HIS A 139 18.14 -10.11 1.92
C HIS A 139 18.53 -8.83 2.67
N ILE A 140 17.78 -7.74 2.46
CA ILE A 140 18.03 -6.45 3.10
C ILE A 140 17.92 -6.56 4.63
N LEU A 141 16.91 -7.27 5.13
CA LEU A 141 16.67 -7.46 6.55
C LEU A 141 17.73 -8.34 7.19
N GLU A 142 18.16 -9.42 6.54
CA GLU A 142 19.29 -10.24 7.01
C GLU A 142 20.58 -9.43 7.11
N GLN A 143 20.92 -8.65 6.08
CA GLN A 143 22.10 -7.78 6.12
C GLN A 143 22.03 -6.77 7.27
N ARG A 144 20.86 -6.18 7.54
CA ARG A 144 20.67 -5.28 8.68
C ARG A 144 20.87 -5.97 10.02
N LYS A 145 20.39 -7.22 10.20
CA LYS A 145 20.65 -8.01 11.41
C LYS A 145 22.16 -8.17 11.63
N LEU A 146 22.91 -8.51 10.59
CA LEU A 146 24.37 -8.68 10.67
C LEU A 146 25.07 -7.38 11.06
N VAL A 147 24.72 -6.25 10.42
CA VAL A 147 25.29 -4.93 10.74
C VAL A 147 25.04 -4.56 12.20
N TYR A 148 23.80 -4.72 12.68
CA TYR A 148 23.44 -4.39 14.05
C TYR A 148 24.15 -5.28 15.08
N ARG A 149 24.23 -6.60 14.83
CA ARG A 149 24.95 -7.54 15.71
C ARG A 149 26.44 -7.22 15.78
N LYS A 150 27.07 -6.93 14.63
CA LYS A 150 28.48 -6.53 14.58
C LYS A 150 28.71 -5.24 15.37
N ALA A 151 27.88 -4.22 15.17
CA ALA A 151 27.98 -2.96 15.89
C ALA A 151 27.81 -3.14 17.41
N GLN A 152 26.85 -3.98 17.83
CA GLN A 152 26.62 -4.29 19.24
C GLN A 152 27.83 -5.02 19.86
N ALA A 153 28.42 -5.98 19.14
CA ALA A 153 29.62 -6.68 19.61
C ALA A 153 30.84 -5.75 19.73
N THR A 154 30.98 -4.77 18.83
CA THR A 154 32.10 -3.81 18.86
C THR A 154 31.98 -2.77 19.98
N SER A 155 30.78 -2.40 20.42
CA SER A 155 30.61 -1.35 21.43
C SER A 155 29.42 -1.62 22.35
N PRO A 156 29.46 -2.70 23.16
CA PRO A 156 28.30 -3.18 23.92
C PRO A 156 27.72 -2.11 24.86
N GLY A 157 28.54 -1.22 25.44
CA GLY A 157 28.08 -0.14 26.31
C GLY A 157 27.16 0.91 25.67
N ARG A 158 27.04 0.94 24.33
CA ARG A 158 26.07 1.80 23.61
C ARG A 158 24.66 1.19 23.55
N TRP A 159 24.51 -0.09 23.91
CA TRP A 159 23.21 -0.78 23.89
C TRP A 159 22.75 -1.09 25.32
N SER A 160 21.55 -0.61 25.66
CA SER A 160 20.87 -0.95 26.91
C SER A 160 20.08 -2.25 26.84
N GLY A 161 19.98 -2.89 25.66
CA GLY A 161 19.19 -4.09 25.44
C GLY A 161 19.37 -4.69 24.05
N GLN A 162 18.35 -5.38 23.55
CA GLN A 162 18.37 -6.03 22.24
C GLN A 162 18.49 -5.01 21.09
N THR A 163 19.06 -5.45 19.97
CA THR A 163 19.06 -4.66 18.74
C THR A 163 17.66 -4.48 18.20
N ARG A 164 17.47 -3.46 17.34
CA ARG A 164 16.23 -3.25 16.61
C ARG A 164 15.78 -4.54 15.91
N ASP A 165 14.49 -4.85 16.03
CA ASP A 165 13.89 -6.02 15.40
C ASP A 165 13.75 -5.84 13.87
N TRP A 166 14.54 -6.64 13.16
CA TRP A 166 14.57 -6.77 11.70
C TRP A 166 14.02 -8.12 11.23
N SER A 167 13.19 -8.80 12.03
CA SER A 167 12.48 -9.99 11.56
C SER A 167 11.63 -9.67 10.32
N PHE A 168 11.49 -10.66 9.45
CA PHE A 168 10.56 -10.59 8.34
C PHE A 168 9.12 -10.59 8.89
N ILE A 169 8.23 -9.86 8.21
CA ILE A 169 6.79 -9.84 8.52
C ILE A 169 6.12 -10.66 7.43
N ASP A 170 5.69 -11.86 7.79
CA ASP A 170 5.05 -12.86 6.92
C ASP A 170 3.55 -12.66 6.78
N GLU A 171 2.89 -12.10 7.79
CA GLU A 171 1.45 -11.88 7.80
C GLU A 171 1.08 -10.41 8.04
N VAL A 172 0.07 -9.94 7.32
CA VAL A 172 -0.50 -8.60 7.48
C VAL A 172 -2.02 -8.71 7.51
N PHE A 173 -2.60 -8.24 8.60
CA PHE A 173 -4.05 -8.19 8.78
C PHE A 173 -4.59 -6.80 8.40
N LEU A 174 -5.76 -6.77 7.76
CA LEU A 174 -6.49 -5.52 7.52
C LEU A 174 -7.03 -4.96 8.85
N ASN A 175 -7.80 -5.78 9.55
CA ASN A 175 -8.29 -5.53 10.90
C ASN A 175 -7.83 -6.70 11.77
N PRO A 176 -6.86 -6.52 12.67
CA PRO A 176 -6.47 -7.60 13.58
C PRO A 176 -7.68 -7.96 14.46
N GLU A 177 -7.94 -9.25 14.64
CA GLU A 177 -8.80 -9.67 15.73
C GLU A 177 -8.14 -9.19 17.02
N ASN A 178 -8.88 -8.50 17.89
CA ASN A 178 -8.38 -8.19 19.22
C ASN A 178 -7.97 -9.53 19.85
N LYS A 179 -6.66 -9.78 19.99
CA LYS A 179 -6.22 -10.73 21.00
C LYS A 179 -6.78 -10.16 22.31
N ALA A 180 -7.79 -10.84 22.85
CA ALA A 180 -8.38 -10.46 24.13
C ALA A 180 -7.23 -10.18 25.11
N ALA A 181 -7.22 -8.96 25.66
CA ALA A 181 -6.28 -8.55 26.68
C ALA A 181 -6.53 -9.33 27.98
#